data_AF-A0A241W000-F1
#
_entry.id   AF-A0A241W000-F1
#
_cell.length_a   1.000
_cell.length_b   1.000
_cell.length_c   1.000
_cell.angle_alpha   90.00
_cell.angle_beta   90.00
_cell.angle_gamma   90.00
#
_symmetry.space_group_name_H-M   'P 1'
#
loop_
_entity.id
_entity.type
_entity.pdbx_description
1 polymer ?
#
loop_
_entity_poly.entity_id
_entity_poly.type
_entity_poly.pdbx_seq_one_letter_code
_entity_poly.pdbx_strand_id
1 'polypeptide(L)'
;MNDAEKFQLKLELTLNLKSANEIQNWATTRIDQDITDSDALEICFFSKEKQVLDYFHNMQFERLNLEPMLKRKIFRDVLKRYIQLAQTIEYSEKLIHSLFNKLLELSTIADDEVLYNFIMHYDDEFYLSVDGFSNLVHEQVWSIFINQLEKWFSSNSNSI
;
A
#
# COMPACT_ATOMS: atom_id res chain seq x y z
N MET A 1 -14.70 -3.14 -13.56
CA MET A 1 -14.05 -2.97 -12.27
C MET A 1 -14.14 -1.50 -12.02
N ASN A 2 -14.68 -1.07 -10.89
CA ASN A 2 -14.80 0.36 -10.62
C ASN A 2 -13.44 0.95 -10.17
N ASP A 3 -13.37 2.28 -10.09
CA ASP A 3 -12.12 2.97 -9.71
C ASP A 3 -11.65 2.64 -8.30
N ALA A 4 -12.57 2.27 -7.39
CA ALA A 4 -12.22 1.90 -6.02
C ALA A 4 -11.50 0.54 -5.98
N GLU A 5 -11.98 -0.42 -6.77
CA GLU A 5 -11.33 -1.72 -6.95
C GLU A 5 -9.98 -1.57 -7.64
N LYS A 6 -9.88 -0.72 -8.68
CA LYS A 6 -8.61 -0.38 -9.35
C LYS A 6 -7.59 0.17 -8.35
N PHE A 7 -8.03 1.12 -7.54
CA PHE A 7 -7.20 1.73 -6.50
C PHE A 7 -6.72 0.69 -5.48
N GLN A 8 -7.63 -0.14 -4.97
CA GLN A 8 -7.32 -1.18 -4.00
C GLN A 8 -6.33 -2.21 -4.56
N LEU A 9 -6.58 -2.77 -5.75
CA LEU A 9 -5.69 -3.78 -6.35
C LEU A 9 -4.31 -3.21 -6.65
N LYS A 10 -4.23 -1.95 -7.09
CA LYS A 10 -2.93 -1.29 -7.30
C LYS A 10 -2.16 -1.13 -5.98
N LEU A 11 -2.83 -0.74 -4.89
CA LEU A 11 -2.20 -0.64 -3.58
C LEU A 11 -1.73 -2.01 -3.07
N GLU A 12 -2.59 -3.02 -3.15
CA GLU A 12 -2.28 -4.40 -2.74
C GLU A 12 -1.08 -4.95 -3.52
N LEU A 13 -1.02 -4.71 -4.83
CA LEU A 13 0.12 -5.08 -5.66
C LEU A 13 1.40 -4.33 -5.26
N THR A 14 1.29 -3.00 -5.05
CA THR A 14 2.42 -2.13 -4.70
C THR A 14 3.04 -2.50 -3.36
N LEU A 15 2.22 -2.97 -2.41
CA LEU A 15 2.61 -3.39 -1.07
C LEU A 15 2.83 -4.91 -0.95
N ASN A 16 2.88 -5.64 -2.08
CA ASN A 16 3.07 -7.09 -2.14
C ASN A 16 2.06 -7.90 -1.32
N LEU A 17 0.86 -7.36 -1.10
CA LEU A 17 -0.26 -8.07 -0.46
C LEU A 17 -1.00 -8.98 -1.43
N LYS A 18 -0.85 -8.72 -2.73
CA LYS A 18 -1.45 -9.51 -3.79
C LYS A 18 -0.49 -9.59 -4.98
N SER A 19 -0.20 -10.80 -5.41
CA SER A 19 0.61 -11.06 -6.60
C SER A 19 -0.17 -10.83 -7.90
N ALA A 20 0.56 -10.69 -9.01
CA ALA A 20 -0.05 -10.61 -10.35
C ALA A 20 -0.99 -11.80 -10.63
N ASN A 21 -0.58 -13.01 -10.25
CA ASN A 21 -1.38 -14.23 -10.42
C ASN A 21 -2.67 -14.20 -9.59
N GLU A 22 -2.62 -13.74 -8.34
CA GLU A 22 -3.82 -13.58 -7.52
C GLU A 22 -4.78 -12.51 -8.06
N ILE A 23 -4.27 -11.47 -8.70
CA ILE A 23 -5.09 -10.47 -9.40
C ILE A 23 -5.75 -11.08 -10.64
N GLN A 24 -5.04 -11.92 -11.40
CA GLN A 24 -5.64 -12.64 -12.53
C GLN A 24 -6.75 -13.60 -12.07
N ASN A 25 -6.51 -14.38 -11.02
CA ASN A 25 -7.52 -15.29 -10.47
C ASN A 25 -8.76 -14.52 -9.96
N TRP A 26 -8.55 -13.35 -9.35
CA TRP A 26 -9.64 -12.44 -9.01
C TRP A 26 -10.41 -11.97 -10.25
N ALA A 27 -9.71 -11.60 -11.32
CA ALA A 27 -10.34 -11.14 -12.56
C ALA A 27 -11.16 -12.26 -13.23
N THR A 28 -10.67 -13.50 -13.25
CA THR A 28 -11.44 -14.67 -13.71
C THR A 28 -12.72 -14.85 -12.90
N THR A 29 -12.61 -14.81 -11.57
CA THR A 29 -13.78 -14.95 -10.67
C THR A 29 -14.79 -13.82 -10.86
N ARG A 30 -14.31 -12.61 -11.13
CA ARG A 30 -15.15 -11.43 -11.40
C ARG A 30 -15.93 -11.58 -12.70
N ILE A 31 -15.31 -12.09 -13.76
CA ILE A 31 -15.97 -12.31 -15.06
C ILE A 31 -17.04 -13.41 -14.99
N ASP A 32 -16.86 -14.44 -14.17
CA ASP A 32 -17.90 -15.44 -13.92
C ASP A 32 -19.18 -14.82 -13.33
N GLN A 33 -19.05 -13.69 -12.63
CA GLN A 33 -20.16 -12.96 -11.99
C GLN A 33 -20.69 -11.82 -12.86
N ASP A 34 -19.82 -11.13 -13.59
CA ASP A 34 -20.11 -9.96 -14.39
C ASP A 34 -19.23 -9.92 -15.64
N ILE A 35 -19.71 -10.54 -16.71
CA ILE A 35 -19.02 -10.61 -18.00
C ILE A 35 -18.85 -9.24 -18.69
N THR A 36 -19.53 -8.19 -18.21
CA THR A 36 -19.48 -6.86 -18.81
C THR A 36 -18.31 -6.02 -18.28
N ASP A 37 -17.58 -6.55 -17.30
CA ASP A 37 -16.42 -5.92 -16.69
C ASP A 37 -15.21 -5.94 -17.65
N SER A 38 -15.09 -4.92 -18.51
CA SER A 38 -14.05 -4.91 -19.55
C SER A 38 -12.62 -4.96 -19.01
N ASP A 39 -12.36 -4.31 -17.87
CA ASP A 39 -11.03 -4.33 -17.24
C ASP A 39 -10.70 -5.73 -16.68
N ALA A 40 -11.65 -6.37 -15.99
CA ALA A 40 -11.43 -7.73 -15.49
C ALA A 40 -11.27 -8.72 -16.64
N LEU A 41 -12.00 -8.51 -17.75
CA LEU A 41 -11.90 -9.35 -18.95
C LEU A 41 -10.51 -9.23 -19.57
N GLU A 42 -9.98 -8.01 -19.70
CA GLU A 42 -8.62 -7.81 -20.20
C GLU A 42 -7.58 -8.50 -19.31
N ILE A 43 -7.66 -8.30 -17.99
CA ILE A 43 -6.72 -8.85 -17.02
C ILE A 43 -6.76 -10.39 -17.01
N CYS A 44 -7.94 -11.01 -17.11
CA CYS A 44 -8.05 -12.48 -17.05
C CYS A 44 -7.45 -13.17 -18.30
N PHE A 45 -7.32 -12.46 -19.42
CA PHE A 45 -6.69 -12.97 -20.64
C PHE A 45 -5.19 -12.66 -20.76
N PHE A 46 -4.59 -11.98 -19.79
CA PHE A 46 -3.15 -11.77 -19.77
C PHE A 46 -2.39 -13.08 -19.60
N SER A 47 -1.58 -13.41 -20.60
CA SER A 47 -0.80 -14.66 -20.65
C SER A 47 0.45 -14.67 -19.76
N LYS A 48 0.90 -13.49 -19.29
CA LYS A 48 2.14 -13.31 -18.51
C LYS A 48 1.89 -12.39 -17.34
N GLU A 49 2.49 -12.69 -16.19
CA GLU A 49 2.45 -11.84 -14.99
C GLU A 49 2.88 -10.40 -15.29
N LYS A 50 3.90 -10.23 -16.13
CA LYS A 50 4.38 -8.91 -16.53
C LYS A 50 3.28 -8.04 -17.13
N GLN A 51 2.31 -8.60 -17.85
CA GLN A 51 1.21 -7.80 -18.43
C GLN A 51 0.31 -7.21 -17.34
N VAL A 52 0.07 -7.96 -16.26
CA VAL A 52 -0.67 -7.46 -15.09
C VAL A 52 0.11 -6.35 -14.41
N LEU A 53 1.42 -6.56 -14.19
CA LEU A 53 2.31 -5.56 -13.60
C LEU A 53 2.33 -4.28 -14.44
N ASP A 54 2.52 -4.39 -15.75
CA ASP A 54 2.56 -3.27 -16.68
C ASP A 54 1.21 -2.52 -16.69
N TYR A 55 0.07 -3.24 -16.66
CA TYR A 55 -1.26 -2.64 -16.59
C TYR A 55 -1.42 -1.75 -15.35
N PHE A 56 -1.10 -2.26 -14.16
CA PHE A 56 -1.23 -1.50 -12.92
C PHE A 56 -0.14 -0.43 -12.75
N HIS A 57 1.06 -0.65 -13.30
CA HIS A 57 2.12 0.35 -13.31
C HIS A 57 1.75 1.57 -14.15
N ASN A 58 1.17 1.35 -15.34
CA ASN A 58 0.78 2.42 -16.25
C ASN A 58 -0.47 3.18 -15.81
N MET A 59 -1.32 2.56 -14.97
CA MET A 59 -2.47 3.21 -14.38
C MET A 59 -2.04 4.36 -13.47
N GLN A 60 -2.50 5.58 -13.74
CA GLN A 60 -2.20 6.75 -12.90
C GLN A 60 -3.28 6.91 -11.83
N PHE A 61 -2.88 7.11 -10.58
CA PHE A 61 -3.83 7.20 -9.46
C PHE A 61 -4.72 8.45 -9.56
N GLU A 62 -4.22 9.51 -10.19
CA GLU A 62 -4.89 10.80 -10.42
C GLU A 62 -6.03 10.67 -11.43
N ARG A 63 -6.04 9.61 -12.25
CA ARG A 63 -7.11 9.35 -13.22
C ARG A 63 -8.28 8.57 -12.63
N LEU A 64 -8.16 8.08 -11.41
CA LEU A 64 -9.23 7.36 -10.72
C LEU A 64 -10.16 8.38 -10.06
N ASN A 65 -11.44 8.32 -10.41
CA ASN A 65 -12.46 9.22 -9.88
C ASN A 65 -12.96 8.73 -8.52
N LEU A 66 -12.20 9.03 -7.47
CA LEU A 66 -12.50 8.64 -6.10
C LEU A 66 -12.67 9.83 -5.18
N GLU A 67 -13.77 9.84 -4.44
CA GLU A 67 -13.99 10.77 -3.33
C GLU A 67 -12.82 10.65 -2.32
N PRO A 68 -12.23 11.77 -1.85
CA PRO A 68 -11.05 11.74 -0.97
C PRO A 68 -11.23 10.87 0.28
N MET A 69 -12.42 10.89 0.90
CA MET A 69 -12.72 10.06 2.06
C MET A 69 -12.67 8.56 1.75
N LEU A 70 -13.18 8.15 0.59
CA LEU A 70 -13.15 6.75 0.16
C LEU A 70 -11.71 6.32 -0.15
N LYS A 71 -10.93 7.19 -0.78
CA LYS A 71 -9.51 6.96 -1.08
C LYS A 71 -8.70 6.71 0.18
N ARG A 72 -8.82 7.59 1.19
CA ARG A 72 -8.23 7.42 2.53
C ARG A 72 -8.65 6.11 3.19
N LYS A 73 -9.94 5.80 3.15
CA LYS A 73 -10.48 4.57 3.76
C LYS A 73 -9.85 3.32 3.14
N ILE A 74 -9.87 3.22 1.81
CA ILE A 74 -9.30 2.06 1.10
C ILE A 74 -7.81 1.94 1.41
N PHE A 75 -7.06 3.05 1.37
CA PHE A 75 -5.64 3.03 1.68
C PHE A 75 -5.36 2.53 3.10
N ARG A 76 -6.07 3.06 4.10
CA ARG A 76 -5.94 2.62 5.50
C ARG A 76 -6.30 1.15 5.69
N ASP A 77 -7.33 0.65 5.02
CA ASP A 77 -7.73 -0.76 5.12
C ASP A 77 -6.73 -1.71 4.45
N VAL A 78 -6.08 -1.28 3.36
CA VAL A 78 -4.93 -2.00 2.78
C VAL A 78 -3.74 -1.95 3.74
N LEU A 79 -3.44 -0.78 4.32
CA LEU A 79 -2.30 -0.61 5.22
C LEU A 79 -2.42 -1.46 6.50
N LYS A 80 -3.63 -1.61 7.05
CA LYS A 80 -3.89 -2.52 8.17
C LYS A 80 -3.50 -3.96 7.86
N ARG A 81 -3.75 -4.44 6.63
CA ARG A 81 -3.32 -5.78 6.20
C ARG A 81 -1.81 -5.83 5.97
N TYR A 82 -1.23 -4.76 5.43
CA TYR A 82 0.21 -4.64 5.22
C TYR A 82 1.01 -4.75 6.52
N ILE A 83 0.51 -4.25 7.66
CA ILE A 83 1.19 -4.34 8.96
C ILE A 83 1.64 -5.77 9.30
N GLN A 84 0.79 -6.76 9.04
CA GLN A 84 1.12 -8.17 9.34
C GLN A 84 2.29 -8.68 8.49
N LEU A 85 2.35 -8.28 7.22
CA LEU A 85 3.48 -8.57 6.34
C LEU A 85 4.71 -7.77 6.76
N ALA A 86 4.53 -6.50 7.14
CA ALA A 86 5.61 -5.58 7.48
C ALA A 86 6.40 -6.00 8.71
N GLN A 87 5.76 -6.71 9.66
CA GLN A 87 6.41 -7.28 10.85
C GLN A 87 7.43 -8.37 10.51
N THR A 88 7.32 -9.03 9.36
CA THR A 88 8.24 -10.12 8.95
C THR A 88 9.39 -9.63 8.06
N ILE A 89 9.41 -8.35 7.70
CA ILE A 89 10.45 -7.78 6.85
C ILE A 89 11.76 -7.72 7.63
N GLU A 90 12.76 -8.46 7.14
CA GLU A 90 14.12 -8.39 7.66
C GLU A 90 14.74 -7.02 7.40
N TYR A 91 15.57 -6.59 8.34
CA TYR A 91 16.24 -5.30 8.23
C TYR A 91 17.18 -5.26 7.03
N SER A 92 17.04 -4.22 6.22
CA SER A 92 18.02 -3.78 5.24
C SER A 92 17.85 -2.28 5.06
N GLU A 93 18.90 -1.50 5.29
CA GLU A 93 18.83 -0.03 5.24
C GLU A 93 18.15 0.47 3.94
N LYS A 94 18.62 -0.03 2.80
CA LYS A 94 18.08 0.31 1.47
C LYS A 94 16.62 -0.10 1.32
N LEU A 95 16.24 -1.27 1.85
CA LEU A 95 14.86 -1.73 1.79
C LEU A 95 13.95 -0.83 2.64
N ILE A 96 14.33 -0.57 3.89
CA ILE A 96 13.56 0.25 4.82
C ILE A 96 13.37 1.67 4.27
N HIS A 97 14.44 2.29 3.75
CA HIS A 97 14.34 3.59 3.08
C HIS A 97 13.37 3.55 1.88
N SER A 98 13.45 2.51 1.05
CA SER A 98 12.52 2.34 -0.07
C SER A 98 11.07 2.12 0.38
N LEU A 99 10.84 1.49 1.54
CA LEU A 99 9.51 1.28 2.09
C LEU A 99 8.92 2.57 2.64
N PHE A 100 9.69 3.38 3.36
CA PHE A 100 9.23 4.69 3.83
C PHE A 100 8.85 5.60 2.66
N ASN A 101 9.72 5.74 1.65
CA ASN A 101 9.42 6.51 0.44
C ASN A 101 8.12 6.07 -0.23
N LYS A 102 7.92 4.75 -0.38
CA LYS A 102 6.70 4.18 -0.94
C LYS A 102 5.47 4.52 -0.09
N LEU A 103 5.55 4.37 1.24
CA LEU A 103 4.44 4.66 2.14
C LEU A 103 4.09 6.15 2.16
N LEU A 104 5.09 7.04 2.09
CA LEU A 104 4.89 8.49 1.97
C LEU A 104 4.18 8.83 0.66
N GLU A 105 4.67 8.33 -0.48
CA GLU A 105 4.05 8.53 -1.79
C GLU A 105 2.58 8.10 -1.79
N LEU A 106 2.30 6.89 -1.28
CA LEU A 106 0.93 6.37 -1.19
C LEU A 106 0.05 7.19 -0.25
N SER A 107 0.61 7.76 0.82
CA SER A 107 -0.13 8.63 1.75
C SER A 107 -0.49 9.97 1.10
N THR A 108 0.42 10.53 0.29
CA THR A 108 0.14 11.72 -0.53
C THR A 108 -0.95 11.42 -1.55
N ILE A 109 -0.85 10.28 -2.26
CA ILE A 109 -1.88 9.85 -3.21
C ILE A 109 -3.23 9.70 -2.53
N ALA A 110 -3.27 9.15 -1.33
CA ALA A 110 -4.49 8.95 -0.55
C ALA A 110 -5.04 10.24 0.07
N ASP A 111 -4.34 11.37 -0.03
CA ASP A 111 -4.68 12.63 0.63
C ASP A 111 -4.84 12.45 2.16
N ASP A 112 -3.93 11.68 2.77
CA ASP A 112 -3.94 11.39 4.21
C ASP A 112 -2.79 12.09 4.93
N GLU A 113 -2.93 13.40 5.12
CA GLU A 113 -1.90 14.25 5.75
C GLU A 113 -1.50 13.76 7.16
N VAL A 114 -2.46 13.27 7.94
CA VAL A 114 -2.19 12.78 9.30
C VAL A 114 -1.29 11.54 9.25
N LEU A 115 -1.60 10.60 8.37
CA LEU A 115 -0.78 9.40 8.20
C LEU A 115 0.57 9.73 7.55
N TYR A 116 0.59 10.64 6.58
CA TYR A 116 1.81 11.13 5.96
C TYR A 116 2.78 11.69 7.01
N ASN A 117 2.33 12.61 7.85
CA ASN A 117 3.15 13.21 8.90
C ASN A 117 3.63 12.17 9.93
N PHE A 118 2.78 11.19 10.25
CA PHE A 118 3.16 10.08 11.11
C PHE A 118 4.29 9.25 10.49
N ILE A 119 4.19 8.89 9.21
CA ILE A 119 5.23 8.12 8.50
C ILE A 119 6.52 8.94 8.39
N MET A 120 6.41 10.22 8.01
CA MET A 120 7.54 11.15 7.84
C MET A 120 8.37 11.27 9.11
N HIS A 121 7.72 11.33 10.28
CA HIS A 121 8.43 11.34 11.56
C HIS A 121 9.36 10.12 11.73
N TYR A 122 8.91 8.91 11.36
CA TYR A 122 9.74 7.71 11.49
C TYR A 122 10.76 7.56 10.36
N ASP A 123 10.50 8.11 9.18
CA ASP A 123 11.50 8.23 8.12
C ASP A 123 12.64 9.16 8.55
N ASP A 124 12.32 10.30 9.17
CA ASP A 124 13.31 11.22 9.75
C ASP A 124 14.11 10.55 10.88
N GLU A 125 13.44 9.85 11.81
CA GLU A 125 14.13 9.09 12.86
C GLU A 125 15.05 8.00 12.29
N PHE A 126 14.64 7.34 11.20
CA PHE A 126 15.48 6.38 10.51
C PHE A 126 16.72 7.06 9.91
N TYR A 127 16.55 8.16 9.20
CA TYR A 127 17.67 8.93 8.63
C TYR A 127 18.63 9.44 9.72
N LEU A 128 18.09 10.04 10.79
CA LEU A 128 18.87 10.56 11.90
C LEU A 128 19.59 9.45 12.70
N SER A 129 19.00 8.27 12.82
CA SER A 129 19.65 7.13 13.51
C SER A 129 20.77 6.51 12.68
N VAL A 130 20.66 6.51 11.34
CA VAL A 130 21.77 6.12 10.44
C VAL A 130 22.95 7.08 10.60
N ASP A 131 22.68 8.38 10.67
CA ASP A 131 23.72 9.42 10.86
C ASP A 131 24.23 9.53 12.31
N GLY A 132 23.67 8.76 13.25
CA GLY A 132 24.09 8.74 14.67
C GLY A 132 23.58 9.92 15.50
N PHE A 133 22.57 10.66 15.02
CA PHE A 133 21.95 11.79 15.70
C PHE A 133 20.71 11.41 16.52
N SER A 134 20.06 10.28 16.22
CA SER A 134 18.92 9.76 17.01
C SER A 134 19.40 8.85 18.15
N ASN A 135 18.60 8.79 19.21
CA ASN A 135 18.78 7.81 20.30
C ASN A 135 18.28 6.41 19.93
N LEU A 136 17.57 6.28 18.80
CA LEU A 136 17.09 4.99 18.31
C LEU A 136 18.22 4.24 17.59
N VAL A 137 18.23 2.92 17.80
CA VAL A 137 19.03 2.00 17.00
C VAL A 137 18.34 1.90 15.64
N HIS A 138 19.02 2.26 14.55
CA HIS A 138 18.41 2.40 13.23
C HIS A 138 17.77 1.09 12.74
N GLU A 139 18.33 -0.07 13.12
CA GLU A 139 17.76 -1.38 12.82
C GLU A 139 16.40 -1.64 13.51
N GLN A 140 16.10 -0.90 14.57
CA GLN A 140 14.85 -1.03 15.33
C GLN A 140 13.76 -0.09 14.83
N VAL A 141 14.09 1.00 14.12
CA VAL A 141 13.14 2.05 13.75
C VAL A 141 11.95 1.49 12.98
N TRP A 142 12.18 0.59 12.02
CA TRP A 142 11.10 -0.06 11.26
C TRP A 142 10.14 -0.84 12.17
N SER A 143 10.68 -1.68 13.07
CA SER A 143 9.85 -2.46 13.99
C SER A 143 9.04 -1.57 14.95
N ILE A 144 9.63 -0.46 15.41
CA ILE A 144 8.96 0.52 16.26
C ILE A 144 7.84 1.20 15.47
N PHE A 145 8.13 1.68 14.27
CA PHE A 145 7.14 2.29 13.37
C PHE A 145 5.94 1.38 13.14
N ILE A 146 6.16 0.12 12.74
CA ILE A 146 5.07 -0.83 12.47
C ILE A 146 4.22 -1.09 13.73
N ASN A 147 4.85 -1.26 14.89
CA ASN A 147 4.13 -1.44 16.16
C ASN A 147 3.30 -0.20 16.53
N GLN A 148 3.82 1.00 16.27
CA GLN A 148 3.11 2.25 16.57
C GLN A 148 1.98 2.50 15.58
N LEU A 149 2.17 2.14 14.31
CA LEU A 149 1.14 2.18 13.28
C LEU A 149 -0.03 1.24 13.62
N GLU A 150 0.25 0.03 14.10
CA GLU A 150 -0.75 -0.92 14.56
C GLU A 150 -1.57 -0.38 15.73
N LYS A 151 -0.90 0.21 16.72
CA LYS A 151 -1.56 0.89 17.85
C LYS A 151 -2.43 2.06 17.39
N TRP A 152 -1.91 2.89 16.48
CA TRP A 152 -2.63 4.02 15.92
C TRP A 152 -3.95 3.58 15.25
N PHE A 153 -3.94 2.48 14.48
CA PHE A 153 -5.16 1.93 13.90
C PHE A 153 -6.12 1.36 14.95
N SER A 154 -5.59 0.75 16.02
CA SER A 154 -6.40 0.17 17.10
C SER A 154 -7.04 1.23 18.02
N SER A 155 -6.39 2.39 18.18
CA SER A 155 -6.93 3.51 18.96
C SER A 155 -7.96 4.32 18.15
N ASN A 156 -7.73 4.51 16.84
CA ASN A 156 -8.63 5.26 15.98
C ASN A 156 -9.81 4.45 15.43
N SER A 157 -9.83 3.12 15.60
CA SER A 157 -11.01 2.29 15.31
C SER A 157 -12.19 2.55 16.24
N ASN A 158 -11.99 3.31 17.33
CA ASN A 158 -13.06 3.76 18.23
C ASN A 158 -13.60 5.16 17.88
N SER A 159 -13.20 5.75 16.74
CA SER A 159 -13.50 7.15 16.37
C SER A 159 -14.22 7.30 15.02
N ILE A 160 -14.80 6.23 14.48
CA ILE A 160 -15.61 6.26 13.25
C ILE A 160 -17.05 5.88 13.59
#